data_AF-A0A1C7M4D0-F1
#
_entry.id   AF-A0A1C7M4D0-F1
#
_cell.length_a   1.000
_cell.length_b   1.000
_cell.length_c   1.000
_cell.angle_alpha   90.00
_cell.angle_beta   90.00
_cell.angle_gamma   90.00
#
_symmetry.space_group_name_H-M   'P 1'
#
loop_
_entity.id
_entity.type
_entity.pdbx_description
1 polymer ?
#
loop_
_entity_poly.entity_id
_entity_poly.type
_entity_poly.pdbx_seq_one_letter_code
_entity_poly.pdbx_strand_id
1 'polypeptide(L)'
;MKQRPRLAPDLPVEVLADIMDHVGDWELAKAVGVPTCLPQPLPWTHANACDHAILTGYLPLIRAADPCAHPPTAVSAVLAVRFSYVHVLEYFFTQHLKIFLCMYRDDLLPITASLHGRTAVLSWWKHARDQHPDVLPLPKPSSVAEAIDGASRNGQVASLDWWLHSGIPLEYTEAALESASAKNQLEVLTWWKQQSVCTLHRLPLKIGRVMDMASTAGHVDVLEWWARSQLEPKYDRQAMYHASCHGKVDVLQWWLGSGLQLIFDQEALTGATRHNRPEVLEWWDKSGLPIQYRMCDIEEALEDAIGGGEAAREWWKRKGVDFNANDKECGQSEYIDPSQVKAAFSKTLLHRDCFASRIDII
;
A
#
# COMPACT_ATOMS: atom_id res chain seq x y z
N MET A 1 -27.26 -40.37 2.90
CA MET A 1 -27.04 -39.56 4.11
C MET A 1 -25.98 -38.51 3.79
N LYS A 2 -26.35 -37.22 3.70
CA LYS A 2 -25.38 -36.13 3.50
C LYS A 2 -24.58 -35.97 4.79
N GLN A 3 -23.26 -36.15 4.72
CA GLN A 3 -22.37 -35.88 5.84
C GLN A 3 -22.51 -34.40 6.23
N ARG A 4 -22.86 -34.12 7.48
CA ARG A 4 -22.81 -32.77 8.04
C ARG A 4 -21.35 -32.29 7.97
N PRO A 5 -21.08 -31.04 7.54
CA PRO A 5 -19.75 -30.48 7.65
C PRO A 5 -19.32 -30.56 9.13
N ARG A 6 -18.16 -31.15 9.38
CA ARG A 6 -17.57 -31.18 10.72
C ARG A 6 -17.27 -29.72 11.08
N LEU A 7 -18.11 -29.11 11.92
CA LEU A 7 -17.75 -27.88 12.62
C LEU A 7 -16.41 -28.15 13.31
N ALA A 8 -15.41 -27.31 13.06
CA ALA A 8 -14.18 -27.34 13.82
C ALA A 8 -14.55 -27.26 15.32
N PRO A 9 -13.84 -27.96 16.22
CA PRO A 9 -14.09 -27.81 17.65
C PRO A 9 -13.90 -26.34 18.04
N ASP A 10 -14.85 -25.79 18.80
CA ASP A 10 -14.77 -24.42 19.31
C ASP A 10 -13.47 -24.29 20.13
N LEU A 11 -12.63 -23.32 19.76
CA LEU A 11 -11.42 -23.01 20.50
C LEU A 11 -11.80 -22.45 21.89
N PRO A 12 -11.04 -22.80 22.95
CA PRO A 12 -11.21 -22.15 24.25
C PRO A 12 -11.12 -20.62 24.13
N VAL A 13 -11.88 -19.90 24.95
CA VAL A 13 -11.98 -18.43 24.89
C VAL A 13 -10.62 -17.77 25.11
N GLU A 14 -9.75 -18.39 25.91
CA GLU A 14 -8.39 -17.93 26.18
C GLU A 14 -7.54 -17.97 24.91
N VAL A 15 -7.65 -19.05 24.12
CA VAL A 15 -6.93 -19.19 22.86
C VAL A 15 -7.45 -18.20 21.82
N LEU A 16 -8.75 -17.96 21.78
CA LEU A 16 -9.34 -16.95 20.89
C LEU A 16 -8.90 -15.53 21.28
N ALA A 17 -8.81 -15.23 22.58
CA ALA A 17 -8.31 -13.95 23.08
C ALA A 17 -6.85 -13.73 22.68
N ASP A 18 -5.98 -14.72 22.88
CA ASP A 18 -4.57 -14.67 22.47
C ASP A 18 -4.43 -14.47 20.95
N ILE A 19 -5.25 -15.17 20.15
CA ILE A 19 -5.28 -14.98 18.70
C ILE A 19 -5.67 -13.55 18.34
N MET A 20 -6.73 -13.00 18.95
CA MET A 20 -7.18 -11.63 18.64
C MET A 20 -6.16 -10.58 19.07
N ASP A 21 -5.51 -10.76 20.22
CA ASP A 21 -4.44 -9.87 20.67
C ASP A 21 -3.23 -9.92 19.71
N HIS A 22 -2.93 -11.10 19.14
CA HIS A 22 -1.89 -11.22 18.11
C HIS A 22 -2.30 -10.60 16.76
N VAL A 23 -3.58 -10.70 16.37
CA VAL A 23 -4.13 -10.04 15.17
C VAL A 23 -4.04 -8.52 15.30
N GLY A 24 -4.13 -7.98 16.52
CA GLY A 24 -4.00 -6.55 16.78
C GLY A 24 -5.24 -5.72 16.36
N ASP A 25 -6.39 -6.37 16.19
CA ASP A 25 -7.65 -5.72 15.76
C ASP A 25 -8.65 -5.67 16.92
N TRP A 26 -8.62 -4.56 17.66
CA TRP A 26 -9.50 -4.34 18.81
C TRP A 26 -10.98 -4.41 18.44
N GLU A 27 -11.37 -3.85 17.30
CA GLU A 27 -12.76 -3.85 16.85
C GLU A 27 -13.25 -5.28 16.60
N LEU A 28 -12.42 -6.11 15.95
CA LEU A 28 -12.75 -7.49 15.68
C LEU A 28 -12.85 -8.31 16.98
N ALA A 29 -11.92 -8.10 17.91
CA ALA A 29 -11.96 -8.76 19.22
C ALA A 29 -13.28 -8.46 19.97
N LYS A 30 -13.69 -7.18 19.98
CA LYS A 30 -14.96 -6.77 20.60
C LYS A 30 -16.18 -7.28 19.84
N ALA A 31 -16.16 -7.29 18.52
CA ALA A 31 -17.26 -7.80 17.71
C ALA A 31 -17.51 -9.30 17.92
N VAL A 32 -16.44 -10.09 18.06
CA VAL A 32 -16.54 -11.54 18.35
C VAL A 32 -16.88 -11.81 19.82
N GLY A 33 -16.75 -10.82 20.70
CA GLY A 33 -17.11 -10.93 22.11
C GLY A 33 -16.05 -11.61 22.98
N VAL A 34 -14.78 -11.57 22.57
CA VAL A 34 -13.66 -12.12 23.35
C VAL A 34 -12.96 -11.03 24.17
N PRO A 35 -12.41 -11.38 25.36
CA PRO A 35 -11.54 -10.46 26.09
C PRO A 35 -10.29 -10.14 25.25
N THR A 36 -9.74 -8.95 25.43
CA THR A 36 -8.56 -8.48 24.69
C THR A 36 -7.74 -7.52 25.55
N CYS A 37 -6.41 -7.61 25.45
CA CYS A 37 -5.47 -6.68 26.08
C CYS A 37 -5.18 -5.44 25.20
N LEU A 38 -5.74 -5.38 24.00
CA LEU A 38 -5.51 -4.28 23.07
C LEU A 38 -6.10 -2.96 23.59
N PRO A 39 -5.37 -1.84 23.47
CA PRO A 39 -5.91 -0.53 23.83
C PRO A 39 -7.02 -0.13 22.87
N GLN A 40 -8.02 0.58 23.38
CA GLN A 40 -9.08 1.14 22.54
C GLN A 40 -8.48 2.11 21.51
N PRO A 41 -8.80 1.96 20.21
CA PRO A 41 -8.28 2.83 19.17
C PRO A 41 -8.74 4.29 19.36
N LEU A 42 -7.86 5.24 19.01
CA LEU A 42 -8.16 6.68 19.11
C LEU A 42 -9.49 7.11 18.47
N PRO A 43 -9.91 6.59 17.30
CA PRO A 43 -11.21 6.93 16.71
C PRO A 43 -12.42 6.62 17.61
N TRP A 44 -12.28 5.68 18.55
CA TRP A 44 -13.34 5.29 19.49
C TRP A 44 -13.42 6.19 20.72
N THR A 45 -12.52 7.16 20.91
CA THR A 45 -12.49 8.01 22.12
C THR A 45 -13.81 8.76 22.34
N HIS A 46 -14.53 9.10 21.27
CA HIS A 46 -15.81 9.78 21.31
C HIS A 46 -17.00 8.88 20.96
N ALA A 47 -16.81 7.56 20.96
CA ALA A 47 -17.87 6.60 20.69
C ALA A 47 -18.93 6.63 21.80
N ASN A 48 -20.20 6.55 21.41
CA ASN A 48 -21.32 6.51 22.35
C ASN A 48 -21.89 5.09 22.53
N ALA A 49 -22.93 4.95 23.35
CA ALA A 49 -23.55 3.65 23.63
C ALA A 49 -24.09 2.95 22.36
N CYS A 50 -24.59 3.71 21.39
CA CYS A 50 -25.07 3.18 20.12
C CYS A 50 -23.91 2.68 19.25
N ASP A 51 -22.75 3.35 19.28
CA ASP A 51 -21.55 2.89 18.56
C ASP A 51 -21.06 1.53 19.10
N HIS A 52 -21.00 1.39 20.42
CA HIS A 52 -20.66 0.12 21.04
C HIS A 52 -21.71 -0.96 20.80
N ALA A 53 -22.99 -0.61 20.63
CA ALA A 53 -24.01 -1.57 20.23
C ALA A 53 -23.82 -2.01 18.77
N ILE A 54 -23.49 -1.10 17.86
CA ILE A 54 -23.24 -1.41 16.43
C ILE A 54 -22.00 -2.28 16.25
N LEU A 55 -20.96 -2.09 17.08
CA LEU A 55 -19.76 -2.93 17.13
C LEU A 55 -20.11 -4.43 17.20
N THR A 56 -21.12 -4.79 17.98
CA THR A 56 -21.57 -6.18 18.15
C THR A 56 -22.31 -6.74 16.94
N GLY A 57 -22.81 -5.87 16.04
CA GLY A 57 -23.72 -6.25 14.96
C GLY A 57 -25.08 -6.78 15.43
N TYR A 58 -25.39 -6.77 16.73
CA TYR A 58 -26.60 -7.39 17.26
C TYR A 58 -27.75 -6.39 17.37
N LEU A 59 -28.72 -6.49 16.45
CA LEU A 59 -29.83 -5.54 16.32
C LEU A 59 -30.62 -5.26 17.63
N PRO A 60 -30.90 -6.24 18.50
CA PRO A 60 -31.58 -5.96 19.77
C PRO A 60 -30.83 -4.99 20.68
N LEU A 61 -29.49 -5.05 20.73
CA LEU A 61 -28.69 -4.08 21.48
C LEU A 61 -28.70 -2.70 20.80
N ILE A 62 -28.63 -2.67 19.47
CA ILE A 62 -28.68 -1.42 18.70
C ILE A 62 -30.02 -0.71 18.93
N ARG A 63 -31.13 -1.46 18.97
CA ARG A 63 -32.47 -0.93 19.29
C ARG A 63 -32.55 -0.41 20.72
N ALA A 64 -31.99 -1.15 21.68
CA ALA A 64 -31.98 -0.76 23.09
C ALA A 64 -31.13 0.49 23.36
N ALA A 65 -30.10 0.74 22.54
CA ALA A 65 -29.25 1.93 22.65
C ALA A 65 -29.94 3.23 22.18
N ASP A 66 -31.13 3.12 21.57
CA ASP A 66 -31.90 4.22 21.00
C ASP A 66 -31.08 5.12 20.06
N PRO A 67 -30.91 4.72 18.79
CA PRO A 67 -30.13 5.49 17.81
C PRO A 67 -30.66 6.90 17.55
N CYS A 68 -31.92 7.19 17.90
CA CYS A 68 -32.47 8.54 17.76
C CYS A 68 -31.99 9.46 18.88
N ALA A 69 -31.91 8.95 20.12
CA ALA A 69 -31.36 9.68 21.25
C ALA A 69 -29.82 9.76 21.21
N HIS A 70 -29.17 8.69 20.76
CA HIS A 70 -27.72 8.56 20.66
C HIS A 70 -27.32 8.20 19.23
N PRO A 71 -27.25 9.18 18.31
CA PRO A 71 -26.95 8.91 16.91
C PRO A 71 -25.56 8.28 16.76
N PRO A 72 -25.42 7.23 15.92
CA PRO A 72 -24.12 6.65 15.59
C PRO A 72 -23.16 7.68 14.99
N THR A 73 -21.88 7.52 15.30
CA THR A 73 -20.81 8.35 14.75
C THR A 73 -20.20 7.71 13.49
N ALA A 74 -19.25 8.41 12.86
CA ALA A 74 -18.56 7.93 11.66
C ALA A 74 -17.83 6.58 11.88
N VAL A 75 -17.40 6.29 13.12
CA VAL A 75 -16.73 5.02 13.44
C VAL A 75 -17.66 3.82 13.20
N SER A 76 -18.93 3.95 13.58
CA SER A 76 -19.96 2.92 13.36
C SER A 76 -20.31 2.76 11.89
N ALA A 77 -20.32 3.86 11.13
CA ALA A 77 -20.59 3.80 9.70
C ALA A 77 -19.53 2.96 8.98
N VAL A 78 -18.25 3.25 9.26
CA VAL A 78 -17.12 2.49 8.70
C VAL A 78 -17.13 1.06 9.20
N LEU A 79 -17.36 0.83 10.49
CA LEU A 79 -17.34 -0.51 11.08
C LEU A 79 -18.44 -1.42 10.52
N ALA A 80 -19.68 -0.93 10.42
CA ALA A 80 -20.79 -1.74 9.90
C ALA A 80 -20.52 -2.21 8.46
N VAL A 81 -19.87 -1.37 7.65
CA VAL A 81 -19.41 -1.74 6.30
C VAL A 81 -18.22 -2.69 6.38
N ARG A 82 -17.19 -2.38 7.19
CA ARG A 82 -15.98 -3.19 7.37
C ARG A 82 -16.29 -4.62 7.80
N PHE A 83 -17.26 -4.85 8.70
CA PHE A 83 -17.69 -6.19 9.11
C PHE A 83 -18.84 -6.76 8.28
N SER A 84 -19.23 -6.07 7.21
CA SER A 84 -20.28 -6.52 6.30
C SER A 84 -21.61 -6.82 7.00
N TYR A 85 -21.98 -6.00 8.00
CA TYR A 85 -23.24 -6.09 8.72
C TYR A 85 -24.40 -5.57 7.88
N VAL A 86 -24.70 -6.26 6.78
CA VAL A 86 -25.78 -5.92 5.83
C VAL A 86 -27.12 -5.76 6.54
N HIS A 87 -27.40 -6.57 7.57
CA HIS A 87 -28.61 -6.47 8.38
C HIS A 87 -28.69 -5.20 9.23
N VAL A 88 -27.55 -4.65 9.66
CA VAL A 88 -27.48 -3.35 10.35
C VAL A 88 -27.69 -2.22 9.36
N LEU A 89 -27.05 -2.30 8.17
CA LEU A 89 -27.27 -1.35 7.08
C LEU A 89 -28.75 -1.28 6.68
N GLU A 90 -29.37 -2.45 6.47
CA GLU A 90 -30.79 -2.59 6.16
C GLU A 90 -31.69 -1.99 7.25
N TYR A 91 -31.38 -2.24 8.53
CA TYR A 91 -32.13 -1.67 9.64
C TYR A 91 -32.08 -0.13 9.64
N PHE A 92 -30.89 0.46 9.48
CA PHE A 92 -30.76 1.91 9.42
C PHE A 92 -31.42 2.49 8.16
N PHE A 93 -31.27 1.85 7.01
CA PHE A 93 -31.88 2.30 5.76
C PHE A 93 -33.41 2.31 5.83
N THR A 94 -34.01 1.24 6.36
CA THR A 94 -35.48 1.07 6.39
C THR A 94 -36.16 1.78 7.57
N GLN A 95 -35.55 1.80 8.76
CA GLN A 95 -36.20 2.33 9.96
C GLN A 95 -35.67 3.71 10.39
N HIS A 96 -34.45 4.07 9.98
CA HIS A 96 -33.74 5.26 10.44
C HIS A 96 -33.06 6.00 9.29
N LEU A 97 -33.77 6.18 8.17
CA LEU A 97 -33.19 6.67 6.90
C LEU A 97 -32.39 7.97 7.04
N LYS A 98 -32.84 8.93 7.86
CA LYS A 98 -32.12 10.19 8.10
C LYS A 98 -30.73 9.95 8.73
N ILE A 99 -30.66 9.03 9.69
CA ILE A 99 -29.40 8.64 10.33
C ILE A 99 -28.52 7.92 9.30
N PHE A 100 -29.09 7.00 8.53
CA PHE A 100 -28.38 6.29 7.46
C PHE A 100 -27.73 7.27 6.47
N LEU A 101 -28.48 8.24 5.95
CA LEU A 101 -27.96 9.24 5.01
C LEU A 101 -26.88 10.14 5.62
N CYS A 102 -26.98 10.44 6.92
CA CYS A 102 -25.94 11.17 7.65
C CYS A 102 -24.65 10.36 7.78
N MET A 103 -24.78 9.06 8.11
CA MET A 103 -23.65 8.13 8.26
C MET A 103 -22.91 7.90 6.93
N TYR A 104 -23.65 7.79 5.82
CA TYR A 104 -23.11 7.40 4.52
C TYR A 104 -23.13 8.53 3.48
N ARG A 105 -22.92 9.76 3.94
CA ARG A 105 -22.72 10.92 3.05
C ARG A 105 -21.48 10.76 2.17
N ASP A 106 -21.45 11.50 1.07
CA ASP A 106 -20.29 11.58 0.16
C ASP A 106 -19.77 10.22 -0.32
N ASP A 107 -20.68 9.30 -0.64
CA ASP A 107 -20.37 7.97 -1.18
C ASP A 107 -19.48 7.11 -0.24
N LEU A 108 -19.48 7.40 1.07
CA LEU A 108 -18.65 6.68 2.05
C LEU A 108 -18.90 5.16 2.01
N LEU A 109 -20.14 4.74 1.80
CA LEU A 109 -20.51 3.32 1.79
C LEU A 109 -19.82 2.53 0.66
N PRO A 110 -19.99 2.86 -0.63
CA PRO A 110 -19.31 2.16 -1.71
C PRO A 110 -17.78 2.28 -1.63
N ILE A 111 -17.23 3.41 -1.18
CA ILE A 111 -15.78 3.58 -0.97
C ILE A 111 -15.29 2.59 0.10
N THR A 112 -15.90 2.62 1.28
CA THR A 112 -15.49 1.75 2.42
C THR A 112 -15.70 0.28 2.11
N ALA A 113 -16.78 -0.08 1.43
CA ALA A 113 -17.04 -1.47 1.05
C ALA A 113 -15.99 -1.98 0.06
N SER A 114 -15.53 -1.13 -0.86
CA SER A 114 -14.46 -1.46 -1.81
C SER A 114 -13.10 -1.59 -1.15
N LEU A 115 -12.81 -0.69 -0.20
CA LEU A 115 -11.60 -0.69 0.60
C LEU A 115 -11.37 -2.02 1.36
N HIS A 116 -12.47 -2.65 1.81
CA HIS A 116 -12.47 -3.87 2.63
C HIS A 116 -12.94 -5.14 1.91
N GLY A 117 -13.14 -5.11 0.58
CA GLY A 117 -13.53 -6.31 -0.17
C GLY A 117 -14.97 -6.77 0.07
N ARG A 118 -15.86 -5.90 0.55
CA ARG A 118 -17.21 -6.27 1.00
C ARG A 118 -18.22 -6.23 -0.14
N THR A 119 -18.10 -7.19 -1.06
CA THR A 119 -18.98 -7.33 -2.23
C THR A 119 -20.45 -7.57 -1.86
N ALA A 120 -20.74 -8.17 -0.70
CA ALA A 120 -22.10 -8.30 -0.17
C ALA A 120 -22.72 -6.93 0.13
N VAL A 121 -21.96 -6.01 0.74
CA VAL A 121 -22.40 -4.63 1.00
C VAL A 121 -22.56 -3.86 -0.31
N LEU A 122 -21.63 -3.99 -1.25
CA LEU A 122 -21.74 -3.35 -2.57
C LEU A 122 -22.99 -3.84 -3.34
N SER A 123 -23.26 -5.15 -3.29
CA SER A 123 -24.43 -5.74 -3.95
C SER A 123 -25.74 -5.29 -3.30
N TRP A 124 -25.78 -5.28 -1.95
CA TRP A 124 -26.91 -4.73 -1.21
C TRP A 124 -27.15 -3.25 -1.55
N TRP A 125 -26.10 -2.44 -1.55
CA TRP A 125 -26.18 -1.02 -1.87
C TRP A 125 -26.68 -0.76 -3.28
N LYS A 126 -26.15 -1.50 -4.27
CA LYS A 126 -26.64 -1.42 -5.65
C LYS A 126 -28.13 -1.77 -5.72
N HIS A 127 -28.55 -2.84 -5.06
CA HIS A 127 -29.96 -3.24 -5.05
C HIS A 127 -30.87 -2.17 -4.41
N ALA A 128 -30.48 -1.63 -3.26
CA ALA A 128 -31.21 -0.56 -2.57
C ALA A 128 -31.30 0.71 -3.43
N ARG A 129 -30.22 1.08 -4.11
CA ARG A 129 -30.21 2.18 -5.08
C ARG A 129 -31.15 1.92 -6.25
N ASP A 130 -31.07 0.75 -6.86
CA ASP A 130 -31.86 0.42 -8.04
C ASP A 130 -33.37 0.46 -7.71
N GLN A 131 -33.75 0.20 -6.45
CA GLN A 131 -35.11 0.36 -5.93
C GLN A 131 -35.45 1.81 -5.54
N HIS A 132 -34.48 2.59 -5.08
CA HIS A 132 -34.68 3.95 -4.54
C HIS A 132 -33.65 4.96 -5.11
N PRO A 133 -33.69 5.24 -6.43
CA PRO A 133 -32.67 6.07 -7.09
C PRO A 133 -32.66 7.52 -6.62
N ASP A 134 -33.80 8.05 -6.18
CA ASP A 134 -33.91 9.42 -5.65
C ASP A 134 -33.27 9.58 -4.26
N VAL A 135 -33.15 8.49 -3.51
CA VAL A 135 -32.59 8.47 -2.15
C VAL A 135 -31.10 8.17 -2.18
N LEU A 136 -30.69 7.21 -3.01
CA LEU A 136 -29.30 6.83 -3.20
C LEU A 136 -28.93 7.07 -4.67
N PRO A 137 -28.37 8.24 -5.03
CA PRO A 137 -27.95 8.49 -6.41
C PRO A 137 -26.75 7.62 -6.82
N LEU A 138 -26.42 7.65 -8.11
CA LEU A 138 -25.15 7.11 -8.59
C LEU A 138 -23.96 7.82 -7.91
N PRO A 139 -22.89 7.09 -7.58
CA PRO A 139 -21.72 7.69 -6.97
C PRO A 139 -21.06 8.69 -7.92
N LYS A 140 -20.41 9.70 -7.35
CA LYS A 140 -19.61 10.64 -8.14
C LYS A 140 -18.47 9.88 -8.85
N PRO A 141 -18.07 10.27 -10.08
CA PRO A 141 -16.92 9.66 -10.76
C PRO A 141 -15.63 9.65 -9.91
N SER A 142 -15.39 10.71 -9.14
CA SER A 142 -14.27 10.79 -8.18
C SER A 142 -14.37 9.75 -7.06
N SER A 143 -15.57 9.47 -6.57
CA SER A 143 -15.81 8.47 -5.53
C SER A 143 -15.65 7.04 -6.07
N VAL A 144 -16.01 6.81 -7.35
CA VAL A 144 -15.69 5.54 -8.03
C VAL A 144 -14.18 5.38 -8.13
N ALA A 145 -13.46 6.41 -8.59
CA ALA A 145 -11.99 6.38 -8.62
C ALA A 145 -11.38 6.10 -7.24
N GLU A 146 -11.86 6.75 -6.18
CA GLU A 146 -11.40 6.50 -4.82
C GLU A 146 -11.69 5.05 -4.37
N ALA A 147 -12.85 4.50 -4.71
CA ALA A 147 -13.20 3.12 -4.41
C ALA A 147 -12.28 2.10 -5.12
N ILE A 148 -11.97 2.31 -6.40
CA ILE A 148 -11.11 1.44 -7.22
C ILE A 148 -9.64 1.57 -6.82
N ASP A 149 -9.15 2.79 -6.62
CA ASP A 149 -7.79 3.06 -6.18
C ASP A 149 -7.57 2.50 -4.76
N GLY A 150 -8.56 2.69 -3.87
CA GLY A 150 -8.58 2.15 -2.51
C GLY A 150 -8.64 0.63 -2.46
N ALA A 151 -9.45 -0.01 -3.31
CA ALA A 151 -9.48 -1.47 -3.46
C ALA A 151 -8.13 -2.01 -3.96
N SER A 152 -7.51 -1.33 -4.92
CA SER A 152 -6.21 -1.71 -5.47
C SER A 152 -5.11 -1.63 -4.42
N ARG A 153 -5.10 -0.56 -3.61
CA ARG A 153 -4.15 -0.38 -2.49
C ARG A 153 -4.22 -1.48 -1.44
N ASN A 154 -5.42 -2.01 -1.18
CA ASN A 154 -5.67 -2.99 -0.10
C ASN A 154 -5.82 -4.44 -0.59
N GLY A 155 -5.46 -4.73 -1.83
CA GLY A 155 -5.48 -6.12 -2.34
C GLY A 155 -6.88 -6.65 -2.64
N GLN A 156 -7.88 -5.80 -2.79
CA GLN A 156 -9.29 -6.21 -2.87
C GLN A 156 -9.73 -6.54 -4.30
N VAL A 157 -9.17 -7.61 -4.87
CA VAL A 157 -9.53 -8.10 -6.21
C VAL A 157 -11.05 -8.35 -6.34
N ALA A 158 -11.69 -8.84 -5.29
CA ALA A 158 -13.14 -9.09 -5.29
C ALA A 158 -13.96 -7.80 -5.51
N SER A 159 -13.50 -6.67 -4.98
CA SER A 159 -14.15 -5.37 -5.20
C SER A 159 -13.90 -4.86 -6.61
N LEU A 160 -12.68 -4.98 -7.12
CA LEU A 160 -12.35 -4.62 -8.51
C LEU A 160 -13.23 -5.39 -9.51
N ASP A 161 -13.35 -6.70 -9.31
CA ASP A 161 -14.19 -7.57 -10.11
C ASP A 161 -15.68 -7.21 -9.99
N TRP A 162 -16.15 -6.89 -8.78
CA TRP A 162 -17.53 -6.44 -8.57
C TRP A 162 -17.83 -5.15 -9.35
N TRP A 163 -16.95 -4.15 -9.30
CA TRP A 163 -17.15 -2.90 -10.00
C TRP A 163 -17.15 -3.08 -11.51
N LEU A 164 -16.24 -3.92 -12.04
CA LEU A 164 -16.18 -4.25 -13.47
C LEU A 164 -17.50 -4.81 -13.99
N HIS A 165 -18.20 -5.62 -13.18
CA HIS A 165 -19.49 -6.24 -13.53
C HIS A 165 -20.72 -5.45 -13.02
N SER A 166 -20.50 -4.34 -12.32
CA SER A 166 -21.59 -3.59 -11.68
C SER A 166 -22.50 -2.87 -12.69
N GLY A 167 -22.00 -2.59 -13.90
CA GLY A 167 -22.64 -1.72 -14.89
C GLY A 167 -22.50 -0.23 -14.59
N ILE A 168 -21.78 0.15 -13.53
CA ILE A 168 -21.40 1.53 -13.23
C ILE A 168 -20.10 1.83 -14.00
N PRO A 169 -19.97 2.99 -14.67
CA PRO A 169 -18.74 3.36 -15.36
C PRO A 169 -17.52 3.29 -14.43
N LEU A 170 -16.48 2.57 -14.87
CA LEU A 170 -15.27 2.37 -14.08
C LEU A 170 -14.37 3.59 -14.22
N GLU A 171 -14.11 4.26 -13.10
CA GLU A 171 -13.16 5.37 -12.98
C GLU A 171 -12.04 4.95 -12.03
N TYR A 172 -10.82 5.37 -12.34
CA TYR A 172 -9.61 5.06 -11.56
C TYR A 172 -8.47 5.97 -11.99
N THR A 173 -7.43 6.08 -11.18
CA THR A 173 -6.26 6.92 -11.49
C THR A 173 -4.98 6.09 -11.57
N GLU A 174 -3.84 6.74 -11.79
CA GLU A 174 -2.53 6.10 -11.65
C GLU A 174 -2.31 5.55 -10.23
N ALA A 175 -2.99 6.13 -9.23
CA ALA A 175 -2.91 5.70 -7.85
C ALA A 175 -3.33 4.24 -7.63
N ALA A 176 -4.17 3.65 -8.49
CA ALA A 176 -4.51 2.24 -8.43
C ALA A 176 -3.28 1.33 -8.54
N LEU A 177 -2.46 1.52 -9.58
CA LEU A 177 -1.27 0.69 -9.84
C LEU A 177 -0.08 1.12 -8.97
N GLU A 178 0.08 2.43 -8.74
CA GLU A 178 1.10 2.97 -7.84
C GLU A 178 0.93 2.46 -6.41
N SER A 179 -0.28 2.56 -5.84
CA SER A 179 -0.57 2.10 -4.49
C SER A 179 -0.53 0.58 -4.36
N ALA A 180 -0.99 -0.15 -5.39
CA ALA A 180 -0.83 -1.61 -5.42
C ALA A 180 0.65 -2.01 -5.40
N SER A 181 1.50 -1.27 -6.11
CA SER A 181 2.95 -1.50 -6.12
C SER A 181 3.60 -1.13 -4.78
N ALA A 182 3.19 -0.02 -4.16
CA ALA A 182 3.66 0.42 -2.84
C ALA A 182 3.24 -0.49 -1.68
N LYS A 183 2.18 -1.30 -1.85
CA LYS A 183 1.59 -2.17 -0.81
C LYS A 183 1.78 -3.66 -1.07
N ASN A 184 2.63 -4.01 -2.02
CA ASN A 184 2.91 -5.39 -2.43
C ASN A 184 1.66 -6.20 -2.84
N GLN A 185 0.78 -5.59 -3.64
CA GLN A 185 -0.47 -6.21 -4.08
C GLN A 185 -0.31 -6.90 -5.44
N LEU A 186 0.51 -7.94 -5.49
CA LEU A 186 0.82 -8.68 -6.74
C LEU A 186 -0.42 -9.27 -7.43
N GLU A 187 -1.41 -9.73 -6.65
CA GLU A 187 -2.66 -10.25 -7.19
C GLU A 187 -3.48 -9.16 -7.90
N VAL A 188 -3.50 -7.94 -7.34
CA VAL A 188 -4.15 -6.78 -7.96
C VAL A 188 -3.44 -6.37 -9.24
N LEU A 189 -2.10 -6.30 -9.23
CA LEU A 189 -1.32 -5.99 -10.43
C LEU A 189 -1.56 -7.02 -11.54
N THR A 190 -1.63 -8.29 -11.17
CA THR A 190 -1.96 -9.40 -12.06
C THR A 190 -3.38 -9.27 -12.61
N TRP A 191 -4.36 -8.93 -11.77
CA TRP A 191 -5.74 -8.68 -12.20
C TRP A 191 -5.80 -7.54 -13.22
N TRP A 192 -5.18 -6.40 -12.96
CA TRP A 192 -5.16 -5.26 -13.89
C TRP A 192 -4.57 -5.65 -15.26
N LYS A 193 -3.42 -6.33 -15.26
CA LYS A 193 -2.78 -6.83 -16.49
C LYS A 193 -3.69 -7.80 -17.25
N GLN A 194 -4.39 -8.70 -16.56
CA GLN A 194 -5.32 -9.63 -17.20
C GLN A 194 -6.49 -8.89 -17.84
N GLN A 195 -7.07 -7.91 -17.15
CA GLN A 195 -8.21 -7.16 -17.67
C GLN A 195 -7.83 -6.19 -18.80
N SER A 196 -6.57 -5.74 -18.87
CA SER A 196 -6.10 -4.90 -19.98
C SER A 196 -5.95 -5.65 -21.30
N VAL A 197 -5.57 -6.93 -21.24
CA VAL A 197 -5.45 -7.79 -22.44
C VAL A 197 -6.74 -8.53 -22.77
N CYS A 198 -7.66 -8.64 -21.81
CA CYS A 198 -8.96 -9.30 -22.00
C CYS A 198 -9.77 -8.60 -23.10
N THR A 199 -10.26 -9.39 -24.07
CA THR A 199 -10.99 -8.87 -25.23
C THR A 199 -12.35 -8.29 -24.90
N LEU A 200 -12.94 -8.65 -23.75
CA LEU A 200 -14.26 -8.22 -23.33
C LEU A 200 -14.27 -6.79 -22.77
N HIS A 201 -13.26 -6.43 -21.97
CA HIS A 201 -13.22 -5.15 -21.26
C HIS A 201 -12.14 -4.19 -21.79
N ARG A 202 -10.97 -4.72 -22.19
CA ARG A 202 -9.80 -3.95 -22.64
C ARG A 202 -9.53 -2.70 -21.79
N LEU A 203 -9.38 -2.88 -20.48
CA LEU A 203 -9.18 -1.77 -19.55
C LEU A 203 -7.83 -1.07 -19.82
N PRO A 204 -7.79 0.25 -20.05
CA PRO A 204 -6.54 0.97 -20.25
C PRO A 204 -5.73 1.02 -18.94
N LEU A 205 -4.46 0.62 -18.98
CA LEU A 205 -3.58 0.71 -17.81
C LEU A 205 -3.05 2.14 -17.64
N LYS A 206 -3.26 2.70 -16.45
CA LYS A 206 -2.70 3.99 -16.03
C LYS A 206 -1.46 3.72 -15.18
N ILE A 207 -0.34 3.40 -15.83
CA ILE A 207 0.84 2.80 -15.15
C ILE A 207 1.44 3.69 -14.06
N GLY A 208 1.50 5.03 -14.22
CA GLY A 208 2.09 5.90 -13.19
C GLY A 208 3.55 5.55 -12.84
N ARG A 209 4.01 5.98 -11.66
CA ARG A 209 5.38 5.80 -11.11
C ARG A 209 5.54 4.49 -10.32
N VAL A 210 5.09 3.37 -10.87
CA VAL A 210 5.01 2.08 -10.16
C VAL A 210 6.34 1.58 -9.59
N MET A 211 7.46 1.74 -10.30
CA MET A 211 8.75 1.27 -9.78
C MET A 211 9.30 2.19 -8.70
N ASP A 212 9.06 3.51 -8.79
CA ASP A 212 9.46 4.46 -7.74
C ASP A 212 8.77 4.08 -6.42
N MET A 213 7.47 3.79 -6.50
CA MET A 213 6.63 3.39 -5.36
C MET A 213 7.07 2.06 -4.76
N ALA A 214 7.33 1.04 -5.58
CA ALA A 214 7.84 -0.25 -5.12
C ALA A 214 9.25 -0.15 -4.51
N SER A 215 10.11 0.69 -5.10
CA SER A 215 11.47 0.93 -4.61
C SER A 215 11.49 1.63 -3.25
N THR A 216 10.63 2.64 -3.09
CA THR A 216 10.43 3.36 -1.82
C THR A 216 9.95 2.41 -0.72
N ALA A 217 9.00 1.52 -1.05
CA ALA A 217 8.43 0.58 -0.09
C ALA A 217 9.38 -0.59 0.27
N GLY A 218 10.32 -0.94 -0.61
CA GLY A 218 11.21 -2.09 -0.42
C GLY A 218 10.65 -3.41 -0.98
N HIS A 219 9.83 -3.36 -2.03
CA HIS A 219 9.14 -4.53 -2.59
C HIS A 219 9.83 -5.05 -3.85
N VAL A 220 10.90 -5.84 -3.66
CA VAL A 220 11.69 -6.44 -4.74
C VAL A 220 10.87 -7.40 -5.61
N ASP A 221 9.92 -8.12 -5.02
CA ASP A 221 8.98 -8.99 -5.72
C ASP A 221 8.07 -8.24 -6.69
N VAL A 222 7.59 -7.05 -6.31
CA VAL A 222 6.84 -6.16 -7.20
C VAL A 222 7.72 -5.63 -8.34
N LEU A 223 8.95 -5.21 -8.05
CA LEU A 223 9.89 -4.75 -9.07
C LEU A 223 10.17 -5.87 -10.10
N GLU A 224 10.40 -7.09 -9.63
CA GLU A 224 10.59 -8.26 -10.49
C GLU A 224 9.34 -8.58 -11.30
N TRP A 225 8.15 -8.47 -10.70
CA TRP A 225 6.89 -8.68 -11.41
C TRP A 225 6.75 -7.69 -12.56
N TRP A 226 7.01 -6.39 -12.33
CA TRP A 226 6.95 -5.36 -13.37
C TRP A 226 7.96 -5.61 -14.48
N ALA A 227 9.21 -5.93 -14.14
CA ALA A 227 10.25 -6.24 -15.14
C ALA A 227 9.89 -7.45 -16.03
N ARG A 228 9.16 -8.44 -15.48
CA ARG A 228 8.70 -9.63 -16.22
C ARG A 228 7.32 -9.46 -16.85
N SER A 229 6.63 -8.36 -16.59
CA SER A 229 5.22 -8.20 -16.95
C SER A 229 5.00 -8.00 -18.45
N GLN A 230 6.04 -7.72 -19.24
CA GLN A 230 5.95 -7.26 -20.64
C GLN A 230 5.19 -5.94 -20.81
N LEU A 231 4.87 -5.26 -19.71
CA LEU A 231 4.44 -3.86 -19.72
C LEU A 231 5.70 -3.00 -19.67
N GLU A 232 5.63 -1.80 -20.22
CA GLU A 232 6.71 -0.81 -20.09
C GLU A 232 6.56 -0.09 -18.74
N PRO A 233 7.38 -0.42 -17.71
CA PRO A 233 7.28 0.27 -16.43
C PRO A 233 7.81 1.69 -16.57
N LYS A 234 7.16 2.66 -15.94
CA LYS A 234 7.67 4.04 -15.85
C LYS A 234 8.35 4.25 -14.49
N TYR A 235 9.49 4.91 -14.53
CA TYR A 235 10.31 5.23 -13.37
C TYR A 235 11.28 6.35 -13.70
N ASP A 236 11.81 7.00 -12.66
CA ASP A 236 12.86 8.00 -12.80
C ASP A 236 13.90 7.90 -11.67
N ARG A 237 14.72 8.94 -11.50
CA ARG A 237 15.76 8.99 -10.46
C ARG A 237 15.21 8.80 -9.03
N GLN A 238 13.93 9.06 -8.81
CA GLN A 238 13.29 8.93 -7.49
C GLN A 238 13.32 7.48 -6.99
N ALA A 239 13.33 6.47 -7.87
CA ALA A 239 13.44 5.07 -7.47
C ALA A 239 14.73 4.79 -6.68
N MET A 240 15.89 5.20 -7.22
CA MET A 240 17.19 5.00 -6.56
C MET A 240 17.39 5.94 -5.38
N TYR A 241 16.90 7.18 -5.48
CA TYR A 241 16.94 8.15 -4.39
C TYR A 241 16.16 7.67 -3.16
N HIS A 242 14.88 7.32 -3.31
CA HIS A 242 14.06 6.88 -2.17
C HIS A 242 14.52 5.54 -1.60
N ALA A 243 14.95 4.59 -2.43
CA ALA A 243 15.58 3.36 -1.94
C ALA A 243 16.80 3.68 -1.06
N SER A 244 17.60 4.68 -1.45
CA SER A 244 18.76 5.13 -0.68
C SER A 244 18.37 5.80 0.66
N CYS A 245 17.39 6.71 0.66
CA CYS A 245 16.90 7.36 1.88
C CYS A 245 16.32 6.35 2.90
N HIS A 246 15.62 5.32 2.41
CA HIS A 246 14.92 4.35 3.27
C HIS A 246 15.74 3.10 3.61
N GLY A 247 17.03 3.05 3.28
CA GLY A 247 17.90 1.94 3.65
C GLY A 247 17.62 0.64 2.87
N LYS A 248 17.04 0.73 1.66
CA LYS A 248 16.57 -0.42 0.87
C LYS A 248 17.70 -1.01 0.01
N VAL A 249 18.71 -1.58 0.66
CA VAL A 249 19.89 -2.15 -0.02
C VAL A 249 19.52 -3.30 -0.96
N ASP A 250 18.52 -4.10 -0.60
CA ASP A 250 17.97 -5.17 -1.42
C ASP A 250 17.36 -4.66 -2.74
N VAL A 251 16.62 -3.55 -2.68
CA VAL A 251 16.09 -2.86 -3.86
C VAL A 251 17.22 -2.30 -4.73
N LEU A 252 18.21 -1.63 -4.14
CA LEU A 252 19.37 -1.10 -4.88
C LEU A 252 20.14 -2.24 -5.58
N GLN A 253 20.34 -3.34 -4.87
CA GLN A 253 20.98 -4.54 -5.41
C GLN A 253 20.16 -5.17 -6.55
N TRP A 254 18.83 -5.18 -6.42
CA TRP A 254 17.93 -5.62 -7.49
C TRP A 254 18.05 -4.73 -8.73
N TRP A 255 18.01 -3.40 -8.56
CA TRP A 255 18.16 -2.45 -9.67
C TRP A 255 19.46 -2.70 -10.44
N LEU A 256 20.59 -2.85 -9.73
CA LEU A 256 21.89 -3.16 -10.33
C LEU A 256 21.90 -4.48 -11.13
N GLY A 257 21.14 -5.49 -10.69
CA GLY A 257 21.05 -6.80 -11.35
C GLY A 257 19.90 -6.96 -12.35
N SER A 258 19.00 -5.99 -12.44
CA SER A 258 17.76 -6.06 -13.21
C SER A 258 17.98 -6.02 -14.72
N GLY A 259 19.05 -5.34 -15.16
CA GLY A 259 19.28 -5.01 -16.57
C GLY A 259 18.44 -3.81 -17.08
N LEU A 260 17.66 -3.17 -16.21
CA LEU A 260 17.00 -1.90 -16.50
C LEU A 260 18.01 -0.74 -16.48
N GLN A 261 17.64 0.38 -17.10
CA GLN A 261 18.46 1.58 -17.05
C GLN A 261 18.52 2.11 -15.62
N LEU A 262 19.72 2.29 -15.09
CA LEU A 262 19.93 2.92 -13.78
C LEU A 262 19.90 4.44 -13.96
N ILE A 263 18.93 5.10 -13.33
CA ILE A 263 18.80 6.57 -13.32
C ILE A 263 19.02 7.02 -11.87
N PHE A 264 20.11 7.74 -11.63
CA PHE A 264 20.47 8.28 -10.32
C PHE A 264 21.36 9.52 -10.47
N ASP A 265 21.47 10.29 -9.40
CA ASP A 265 22.37 11.44 -9.27
C ASP A 265 22.94 11.51 -7.84
N GLN A 266 23.69 12.58 -7.55
CA GLN A 266 24.31 12.82 -6.25
C GLN A 266 23.29 12.90 -5.09
N GLU A 267 22.00 13.14 -5.37
CA GLU A 267 20.96 13.20 -4.33
C GLU A 267 20.81 11.84 -3.62
N ALA A 268 21.16 10.72 -4.28
CA ALA A 268 21.11 9.41 -3.65
C ALA A 268 22.07 9.28 -2.44
N LEU A 269 23.27 9.88 -2.54
CA LEU A 269 24.25 9.88 -1.44
C LEU A 269 23.88 10.88 -0.34
N THR A 270 23.42 12.08 -0.72
CA THR A 270 22.97 13.08 0.26
C THR A 270 21.74 12.59 1.01
N GLY A 271 20.81 11.94 0.32
CA GLY A 271 19.63 11.29 0.91
C GLY A 271 20.00 10.17 1.88
N ALA A 272 20.88 9.24 1.49
CA ALA A 272 21.39 8.20 2.38
C ALA A 272 22.08 8.79 3.63
N THR A 273 22.82 9.88 3.46
CA THR A 273 23.52 10.58 4.53
C THR A 273 22.54 11.25 5.49
N ARG A 274 21.61 12.06 4.98
CA ARG A 274 20.58 12.77 5.76
C ARG A 274 19.71 11.81 6.57
N HIS A 275 19.44 10.62 6.04
CA HIS A 275 18.64 9.58 6.71
C HIS A 275 19.47 8.57 7.52
N ASN A 276 20.77 8.84 7.74
CA ASN A 276 21.67 8.01 8.54
C ASN A 276 21.70 6.53 8.07
N ARG A 277 21.96 6.31 6.78
CA ARG A 277 21.97 4.99 6.10
C ARG A 277 23.39 4.55 5.70
N PRO A 278 24.29 4.24 6.65
CA PRO A 278 25.65 3.79 6.33
C PRO A 278 25.69 2.51 5.49
N GLU A 279 24.70 1.63 5.64
CA GLU A 279 24.56 0.40 4.84
C GLU A 279 24.35 0.68 3.35
N VAL A 280 23.65 1.78 3.02
CA VAL A 280 23.44 2.23 1.64
C VAL A 280 24.69 2.92 1.11
N LEU A 281 25.36 3.74 1.91
CA LEU A 281 26.63 4.37 1.52
C LEU A 281 27.69 3.30 1.20
N GLU A 282 27.80 2.28 2.04
CA GLU A 282 28.65 1.11 1.80
C GLU A 282 28.27 0.35 0.52
N TRP A 283 26.98 0.24 0.23
CA TRP A 283 26.51 -0.39 -1.01
C TRP A 283 26.91 0.43 -2.23
N TRP A 284 26.68 1.75 -2.22
CA TRP A 284 27.08 2.63 -3.33
C TRP A 284 28.58 2.54 -3.60
N ASP A 285 29.39 2.50 -2.56
CA ASP A 285 30.85 2.34 -2.66
C ASP A 285 31.29 1.02 -3.28
N LYS A 286 30.60 -0.08 -2.95
CA LYS A 286 30.92 -1.40 -3.49
C LYS A 286 30.27 -1.69 -4.85
N SER A 287 29.28 -0.90 -5.25
CA SER A 287 28.48 -1.14 -6.45
C SER A 287 29.28 -0.98 -7.74
N GLY A 288 30.35 -0.19 -7.73
CA GLY A 288 31.09 0.21 -8.92
C GLY A 288 30.35 1.21 -9.83
N LEU A 289 29.23 1.77 -9.36
CA LEU A 289 28.50 2.80 -10.09
C LEU A 289 29.23 4.14 -10.00
N PRO A 290 29.36 4.89 -11.12
CA PRO A 290 30.06 6.17 -11.14
C PRO A 290 29.18 7.27 -10.55
N ILE A 291 29.12 7.36 -9.21
CA ILE A 291 28.39 8.40 -8.49
C ILE A 291 29.35 9.48 -7.98
N GLN A 292 28.96 10.73 -8.21
CA GLN A 292 29.70 11.93 -7.79
C GLN A 292 29.03 12.53 -6.55
N TYR A 293 29.81 13.18 -5.71
CA TYR A 293 29.31 14.01 -4.62
C TYR A 293 30.18 15.26 -4.48
N ARG A 294 29.60 16.32 -3.90
CA ARG A 294 30.36 17.49 -3.45
C ARG A 294 30.48 17.44 -1.94
N MET A 295 31.61 17.87 -1.42
CA MET A 295 31.84 17.88 0.03
C MET A 295 30.77 18.69 0.77
N CYS A 296 30.45 19.87 0.25
CA CYS A 296 29.41 20.75 0.79
C CYS A 296 28.03 20.08 0.92
N ASP A 297 27.64 19.27 -0.08
CA ASP A 297 26.34 18.60 -0.09
C ASP A 297 26.27 17.51 0.98
N ILE A 298 27.39 16.85 1.27
CA ILE A 298 27.49 15.83 2.32
C ILE A 298 27.52 16.50 3.70
N GLU A 299 28.24 17.61 3.86
CA GLU A 299 28.26 18.42 5.08
C GLU A 299 26.85 18.91 5.43
N GLU A 300 26.18 19.57 4.47
CA GLU A 300 24.79 20.03 4.62
C GLU A 300 23.86 18.86 4.97
N ALA A 301 23.98 17.72 4.29
CA ALA A 301 23.17 16.54 4.59
C ALA A 301 23.42 15.98 6.01
N LEU A 302 24.63 16.11 6.55
CA LEU A 302 24.98 15.69 7.91
C LEU A 302 24.50 16.67 8.97
N GLU A 303 24.42 17.97 8.65
CA GLU A 303 23.82 19.00 9.51
C GLU A 303 22.30 18.84 9.57
N ASP A 304 21.68 18.54 8.43
CA ASP A 304 20.24 18.27 8.28
C ASP A 304 19.81 16.86 8.75
N ALA A 305 20.74 16.08 9.31
CA ALA A 305 20.51 14.66 9.53
C ALA A 305 19.35 14.39 10.51
N ILE A 306 18.38 13.60 10.05
CA ILE A 306 17.19 13.27 10.83
C ILE A 306 17.58 12.22 11.88
N GLY A 307 17.53 12.59 13.16
CA GLY A 307 17.82 11.68 14.27
C GLY A 307 19.32 11.45 14.54
N GLY A 308 20.19 12.41 14.17
CA GLY A 308 21.57 12.50 14.68
C GLY A 308 22.69 12.11 13.71
N GLY A 309 22.41 11.40 12.61
CA GLY A 309 23.36 11.19 11.49
C GLY A 309 24.72 10.54 11.83
N GLU A 310 24.90 10.04 13.05
CA GLU A 310 26.22 9.67 13.59
C GLU A 310 26.87 8.53 12.81
N ALA A 311 26.08 7.52 12.42
CA ALA A 311 26.60 6.35 11.74
C ALA A 311 27.02 6.68 10.29
N ALA A 312 26.26 7.54 9.60
CA ALA A 312 26.68 8.09 8.31
C ALA A 312 27.94 8.96 8.45
N ARG A 313 28.02 9.81 9.50
CA ARG A 313 29.20 10.63 9.77
C ARG A 313 30.46 9.78 10.01
N GLU A 314 30.34 8.72 10.79
CA GLU A 314 31.42 7.76 11.02
C GLU A 314 31.85 7.04 9.74
N TRP A 315 30.89 6.69 8.88
CA TRP A 315 31.19 6.10 7.58
C TRP A 315 32.01 7.05 6.70
N TRP A 316 31.58 8.30 6.57
CA TRP A 316 32.30 9.32 5.79
C TRP A 316 33.69 9.62 6.35
N LYS A 317 33.85 9.70 7.69
CA LYS A 317 35.17 9.82 8.34
C LYS A 317 36.09 8.65 8.00
N ARG A 318 35.57 7.40 8.02
CA ARG A 318 36.35 6.21 7.63
C ARG A 318 36.75 6.22 6.16
N LYS A 319 35.95 6.86 5.31
CA LYS A 319 36.27 7.07 3.88
C LYS A 319 37.37 8.12 3.66
N GLY A 320 37.71 8.90 4.67
CA GLY A 320 38.74 9.94 4.57
C GLY A 320 38.17 11.33 4.27
N VAL A 321 36.85 11.52 4.40
CA VAL A 321 36.25 12.84 4.34
C VAL A 321 36.58 13.63 5.61
N ASP A 322 37.29 14.75 5.45
CA ASP A 322 37.60 15.69 6.53
C ASP A 322 36.66 16.90 6.51
N PHE A 323 35.75 16.94 7.48
CA PHE A 323 34.76 18.00 7.65
C PHE A 323 35.30 19.30 8.28
N ASN A 324 36.62 19.39 8.51
CA ASN A 324 37.29 20.62 8.94
C ASN A 324 38.06 21.30 7.79
N ALA A 325 37.88 20.85 6.55
CA ALA A 325 38.53 21.43 5.38
C ALA A 325 38.07 22.89 5.14
N ASN A 326 39.00 23.78 4.79
CA ASN A 326 38.69 25.19 4.52
C ASN A 326 37.77 25.36 3.30
N ASP A 327 36.98 26.44 3.26
CA ASP A 327 36.02 26.84 2.20
C ASP A 327 36.46 26.66 0.72
N LYS A 328 37.77 26.51 0.44
CA LYS A 328 38.32 26.30 -0.91
C LYS A 328 38.16 24.87 -1.44
N GLU A 329 38.07 23.86 -0.56
CA GLU A 329 37.89 22.44 -0.96
C GLU A 329 36.40 22.06 -1.07
N CYS A 330 35.54 22.85 -0.45
CA CYS A 330 34.08 22.71 -0.39
C CYS A 330 33.40 22.61 -1.78
N GLY A 331 33.98 23.24 -2.82
CA GLY A 331 33.42 23.29 -4.17
C GLY A 331 33.86 22.20 -5.15
N GLN A 332 34.71 21.25 -4.74
CA GLN A 332 35.22 20.20 -5.63
C GLN A 332 34.26 18.99 -5.68
N SER A 333 34.00 18.51 -6.90
CA SER A 333 33.26 17.24 -7.10
C SER A 333 34.24 16.08 -6.97
N GLU A 334 33.95 15.18 -6.04
CA GLU A 334 34.65 13.91 -5.85
C GLU A 334 33.82 12.75 -6.40
N TYR A 335 34.49 11.63 -6.66
CA TYR A 335 33.87 10.39 -7.11
C TYR A 335 34.05 9.34 -6.02
N ILE A 336 33.06 8.46 -5.87
CA ILE A 336 33.32 7.20 -5.17
C ILE A 336 34.15 6.31 -6.11
N ASP A 337 35.41 6.04 -5.75
CA ASP A 337 36.39 5.36 -6.61
C ASP A 337 35.97 3.92 -6.96
N PRO A 338 35.67 3.59 -8.24
CA PRO A 338 35.33 2.23 -8.66
C PRO A 338 36.52 1.25 -8.60
N SER A 339 37.75 1.74 -8.44
CA SER A 339 38.98 0.98 -8.72
C SER A 339 39.34 -0.08 -7.67
N GLN A 340 38.61 -0.17 -6.55
CA GLN A 340 38.76 -1.28 -5.59
C GLN A 340 38.00 -2.56 -5.99
N VAL A 341 37.23 -2.57 -7.09
CA VAL A 341 36.46 -3.73 -7.53
C VAL A 341 37.24 -4.57 -8.55
N LYS A 342 38.22 -5.36 -8.07
CA LYS A 342 38.73 -6.53 -8.79
C LYS A 342 38.49 -7.80 -7.99
N ALA A 343 37.24 -8.29 -8.03
CA ALA A 343 36.86 -9.72 -8.00
C ALA A 343 35.42 -9.90 -7.47
N ALA A 344 34.41 -9.83 -8.34
CA ALA A 344 33.09 -10.42 -8.02
C ALA A 344 32.19 -10.76 -9.21
N PHE A 345 32.32 -10.10 -10.36
CA PHE A 345 31.25 -10.14 -11.38
C PHE A 345 31.47 -11.04 -12.60
N SER A 346 32.28 -12.11 -12.49
CA SER A 346 32.51 -13.02 -13.62
C SER A 346 31.65 -14.31 -13.61
N LYS A 347 30.70 -14.50 -12.68
CA LYS A 347 29.96 -15.78 -12.61
C LYS A 347 28.44 -15.73 -12.82
N THR A 348 27.82 -14.56 -12.97
CA THR A 348 26.35 -14.48 -13.13
C THR A 348 25.90 -14.12 -14.56
N LEU A 349 26.83 -13.80 -15.47
CA LEU A 349 26.53 -13.50 -16.87
C LEU A 349 26.46 -14.74 -17.78
N LEU A 350 27.02 -15.88 -17.38
CA LEU A 350 27.07 -17.09 -18.23
C LEU A 350 25.77 -17.91 -18.29
N HIS A 351 24.68 -17.46 -17.66
CA HIS A 351 23.39 -18.17 -17.71
C HIS A 351 22.22 -17.36 -18.30
N ARG A 352 22.46 -16.14 -18.79
CA ARG A 352 21.41 -15.27 -19.37
C ARG A 352 21.47 -15.08 -20.89
N ASP A 353 22.43 -15.68 -21.58
CA ASP A 353 22.57 -15.62 -23.05
C ASP A 353 21.53 -16.41 -23.87
N CYS A 354 20.41 -16.85 -23.27
CA CYS A 354 19.34 -17.54 -24.01
C CYS A 354 18.18 -16.64 -24.47
N PHE A 355 18.14 -15.34 -24.16
CA PHE A 355 16.96 -14.50 -24.46
C PHE A 355 17.13 -13.51 -25.63
N ALA A 356 18.20 -13.65 -26.41
CA ALA A 356 18.40 -12.88 -27.64
C ALA A 356 18.54 -13.81 -28.87
N SER A 357 17.59 -14.70 -29.12
CA SER A 357 17.37 -15.23 -30.48
C SER A 357 15.97 -15.84 -30.65
N ARG A 358 15.06 -15.07 -31.25
CA ARG A 358 14.09 -15.49 -32.28
C ARG A 358 13.14 -14.33 -32.58
N ILE A 359 13.70 -13.32 -33.23
CA ILE A 359 13.03 -12.63 -34.30
C ILE A 359 13.42 -13.43 -35.54
N ASP A 360 12.44 -14.09 -36.19
CA ASP A 360 12.35 -14.22 -37.66
C ASP A 360 11.08 -15.02 -38.05
N ILE A 361 10.17 -14.32 -38.73
CA ILE A 361 9.48 -14.68 -39.99
C ILE A 361 8.78 -16.05 -40.05
N ILE A 362 7.44 -16.10 -39.96
CA ILE A 362 6.41 -16.04 -41.04
C ILE A 362 5.07 -15.70 -40.40
#